data_AF-A0A061P3C6-F1
#
_entry.id   AF-A0A061P3C6-F1
#
_cell.length_a   1.000
_cell.length_b   1.000
_cell.length_c   1.000
_cell.angle_alpha   90.00
_cell.angle_beta   90.00
_cell.angle_gamma   90.00
#
_symmetry.space_group_name_H-M   'P 1'
#
loop_
_entity.id
_entity.type
_entity.pdbx_description
1 polymer ?
#
loop_
_entity_poly.entity_id
_entity_poly.type
_entity_poly.pdbx_seq_one_letter_code
_entity_poly.pdbx_strand_id
1 'polypeptide(L)' 'MHYIIYMHPSKDSFNGQVLQTFEQALKQKGNKEVYVKHLYESFTDVVLSETEYEDTLKGVYADDVHASIKCYEQQKRSH' A
#
# COMPACT_ATOMS: atom_id res chain seq x y z
N MET A 1 2.38 -14.31 -3.31
CA MET A 1 2.61 -12.86 -3.43
C MET A 1 2.07 -12.18 -2.18
N HIS A 2 2.83 -11.29 -1.56
CA HIS A 2 2.38 -10.48 -0.42
C HIS A 2 2.52 -9.00 -0.74
N TYR A 3 1.46 -8.23 -0.47
CA TYR A 3 1.45 -6.79 -0.60
C TYR A 3 1.28 -6.17 0.79
N ILE A 4 2.29 -5.45 1.26
CA ILE A 4 2.35 -4.89 2.61
C ILE A 4 2.22 -3.39 2.51
N ILE A 5 1.26 -2.84 3.26
CA ILE A 5 1.07 -1.41 3.41
C ILE A 5 1.75 -0.97 4.71
N TYR A 6 2.73 -0.08 4.61
CA TYR A 6 3.49 0.43 5.75
C TYR A 6 3.18 1.91 6.00
N MET A 7 2.64 2.22 7.18
CA MET A 7 2.14 3.54 7.57
C MET A 7 2.92 4.08 8.79
N HIS A 8 4.21 4.41 8.61
CA HIS A 8 4.99 5.04 9.66
C HIS A 8 6.02 6.01 9.08
N PRO A 9 6.26 7.19 9.71
CA PRO A 9 7.17 8.21 9.18
C PRO A 9 8.63 7.79 9.10
N SER A 10 9.07 6.95 10.04
CA SER A 10 10.47 6.51 10.14
C SER A 10 10.59 5.00 10.01
N LYS A 11 11.53 4.56 9.17
CA LYS A 11 11.99 3.16 9.09
C LYS A 11 12.89 2.78 10.26
N ASP A 12 13.52 3.77 10.91
CA ASP A 12 14.20 3.58 12.20
C ASP A 12 13.17 3.80 13.33
N SER A 13 12.35 2.78 13.53
CA SER A 13 11.32 2.74 14.55
C SER A 13 11.03 1.30 14.91
N PHE A 14 10.32 1.10 16.02
CA PHE A 14 9.79 -0.21 16.37
C PHE A 14 8.97 -0.82 15.21
N ASN A 15 8.08 -0.03 14.60
CA ASN A 15 7.27 -0.47 13.46
C ASN A 15 8.14 -0.82 12.24
N GLY A 16 9.24 -0.09 12.02
CA GLY A 16 10.22 -0.42 10.99
C GLY A 16 10.89 -1.77 11.23
N GLN A 17 11.24 -2.07 12.48
CA GLN A 17 11.81 -3.38 12.83
C GLN A 17 10.79 -4.52 12.68
N VAL A 18 9.51 -4.28 12.99
CA VAL A 18 8.44 -5.25 12.75
C VAL A 18 8.30 -5.54 11.25
N LEU A 19 8.29 -4.51 10.41
CA LEU A 19 8.22 -4.66 8.95
C LEU A 19 9.39 -5.51 8.43
N GLN A 20 10.63 -5.17 8.82
CA GLN A 20 11.82 -5.90 8.38
C GLN A 20 11.78 -7.37 8.79
N THR A 21 11.43 -7.64 10.05
CA THR A 21 11.33 -9.00 10.59
C THR A 21 10.26 -9.80 9.84
N PHE A 22 9.10 -9.20 9.60
CA PHE A 22 8.00 -9.85 8.91
C PHE A 22 8.33 -10.14 7.44
N GLU A 23 8.93 -9.17 6.73
CA GLU A 23 9.37 -9.35 5.35
C GLU A 23 10.41 -10.48 5.22
N GLN A 24 11.39 -10.52 6.13
CA GLN A 24 12.40 -11.59 6.15
C GLN A 24 11.76 -12.96 6.39
N ALA A 25 10.83 -13.06 7.35
CA ALA A 25 10.13 -14.32 7.63
C ALA A 25 9.33 -14.81 6.42
N LEU A 26 8.68 -13.91 5.67
CA LEU A 26 7.97 -14.26 4.44
C LEU A 26 8.91 -14.79 3.37
N LYS A 27 10.05 -14.12 3.14
CA LYS A 27 11.07 -14.56 2.18
C LYS A 27 11.65 -15.93 2.55
N GLN A 28 11.95 -16.16 3.83
CA GLN A 28 12.45 -17.45 4.33
C GLN A 28 11.46 -18.59 4.14
N LYS A 29 10.15 -18.32 4.19
CA LYS A 29 9.10 -19.29 3.87
C LYS A 29 8.94 -19.58 2.37
N GLY A 30 9.82 -19.05 1.52
CA GLY A 30 9.78 -19.26 0.08
C GLY A 30 8.87 -18.30 -0.69
N ASN A 31 8.34 -17.25 -0.04
CA ASN A 31 7.59 -16.22 -0.75
C ASN A 31 8.57 -15.31 -1.49
N LYS A 32 8.70 -15.51 -2.79
CA LYS A 32 9.64 -14.78 -3.65
C LYS A 32 9.24 -13.33 -3.90
N GLU A 33 7.97 -13.00 -3.71
CA GLU A 33 7.40 -11.70 -4.06
C GLU A 33 6.69 -11.08 -2.88
N VAL A 34 7.37 -10.11 -2.29
CA VAL A 34 6.89 -9.25 -1.20
C VAL A 34 7.10 -7.81 -1.66
N TYR A 35 6.00 -7.07 -1.81
CA TYR A 35 5.99 -5.67 -2.19
C TYR A 35 5.58 -4.83 -0.99
N VAL A 36 6.35 -3.79 -0.69
CA VAL A 36 6.08 -2.89 0.43
C VAL A 36 5.76 -1.51 -0.12
N LYS A 37 4.54 -1.00 0.17
CA LYS A 37 4.14 0.38 -0.13
C LYS A 37 4.27 1.23 1.13
N HIS A 38 5.21 2.17 1.10
CA HIS A 38 5.43 3.15 2.17
C HIS A 38 4.49 4.34 2.00
N LEU A 39 3.34 4.32 2.69
CA LEU A 39 2.32 5.34 2.52
C LEU A 39 2.73 6.71 3.02
N TYR A 40 3.52 6.78 4.10
CA TYR A 40 3.98 8.07 4.63
C TYR A 40 4.89 8.83 3.64
N GLU A 41 5.62 8.11 2.79
CA GLU A 41 6.49 8.70 1.76
C GLU A 41 5.74 9.04 0.46
N SER A 42 4.54 8.49 0.26
CA SER A 42 3.86 8.49 -1.05
C SER A 42 2.46 9.11 -1.08
N PHE A 43 1.80 9.30 0.08
CA PHE A 43 0.50 9.96 0.17
C PHE A 43 0.66 11.35 0.80
N THR A 44 0.40 12.39 0.01
CA THR A 44 0.44 13.79 0.46
C THR A 44 -0.92 14.30 0.94
N ASP A 45 -2.02 13.69 0.48
CA ASP A 45 -3.36 14.05 0.91
C ASP A 45 -4.12 12.80 1.40
N VAL A 46 -4.41 12.78 2.69
CA VAL A 46 -5.10 11.66 3.37
C VAL A 46 -6.49 12.08 3.83
N VAL A 47 -6.89 13.32 3.53
CA VAL A 47 -8.17 13.86 3.94
C VAL A 47 -9.14 13.67 2.78
N LEU A 48 -10.21 12.92 3.03
CA LEU A 48 -11.30 12.79 2.07
C LEU A 48 -12.04 14.14 1.99
N SER A 49 -11.98 14.79 0.84
CA SER A 49 -12.76 15.99 0.59
C SER A 49 -14.26 15.67 0.50
N GLU A 50 -15.10 16.66 0.72
CA GLU A 50 -16.56 16.52 0.55
C GLU A 50 -16.93 16.06 -0.87
N THR A 51 -16.24 16.60 -1.89
CA THR A 51 -16.44 16.19 -3.28
C THR A 51 -16.07 14.73 -3.52
N GLU A 52 -14.92 14.28 -3.02
CA GLU A 52 -14.53 12.87 -3.14
C GLU A 52 -15.51 11.95 -2.39
N TYR A 53 -16.02 12.38 -1.23
CA TYR A 53 -17.06 11.64 -0.53
C TYR A 53 -18.31 11.49 -1.40
N GLU A 54 -18.85 12.56 -1.98
CA GLU A 54 -20.02 12.48 -2.86
C GLU A 54 -19.78 11.63 -4.12
N ASP A 55 -18.59 11.71 -4.70
CA ASP A 55 -18.19 10.94 -5.88
C ASP A 55 -18.09 9.44 -5.57
N THR A 56 -17.58 9.06 -4.38
CA THR A 56 -17.50 7.64 -3.98
C THR A 56 -18.87 6.99 -3.87
N LEU A 57 -19.90 7.73 -3.47
CA LEU A 57 -21.29 7.24 -3.45
C LEU A 57 -21.82 6.90 -4.85
N LYS A 58 -21.23 7.49 -5.89
CA LYS A 58 -21.54 7.24 -7.31
C LYS A 58 -20.56 6.26 -7.96
N GLY A 59 -19.60 5.72 -7.20
CA GLY A 59 -18.54 4.84 -7.70
C GLY A 59 -17.47 5.57 -8.52
N VAL A 60 -17.39 6.89 -8.42
CA VAL A 60 -16.36 7.72 -9.04
C VAL A 60 -15.21 7.86 -8.04
N TYR A 61 -13.98 7.62 -8.48
CA TYR A 61 -12.78 7.70 -7.65
C TYR A 61 -11.73 8.54 -8.36
N ALA A 62 -10.93 9.28 -7.59
CA ALA A 62 -9.82 10.07 -8.10
C ALA A 62 -8.75 9.19 -8.80
N ASP A 63 -7.94 9.81 -9.64
CA ASP A 63 -6.96 9.13 -10.49
C ASP A 63 -5.86 8.42 -9.68
N ASP A 64 -5.47 8.97 -8.55
CA ASP A 64 -4.50 8.39 -7.63
C ASP A 64 -5.04 7.11 -6.94
N VAL A 65 -6.33 7.11 -6.58
CA VAL A 65 -7.05 5.93 -6.08
C VAL A 65 -7.13 4.86 -7.16
N HIS A 66 -7.50 5.25 -8.40
CA HIS A 66 -7.50 4.34 -9.55
C HIS A 66 -6.11 3.77 -9.85
N ALA A 67 -5.06 4.59 -9.76
CA ALA A 67 -3.68 4.15 -9.94
C ALA A 67 -3.27 3.13 -8.86
N SER A 68 -3.68 3.34 -7.61
CA SER A 68 -3.44 2.39 -6.51
C SER A 68 -4.15 1.05 -6.76
N ILE A 69 -5.40 1.08 -7.22
CA ILE A 69 -6.17 -0.14 -7.57
C ILE A 69 -5.53 -0.86 -8.77
N LYS A 70 -5.18 -0.13 -9.83
CA LYS A 70 -4.53 -0.71 -11.02
C LYS A 70 -3.17 -1.33 -10.69
N CYS A 71 -2.36 -0.69 -9.84
CA CYS A 71 -1.08 -1.24 -9.38
C CYS A 71 -1.28 -2.58 -8.66
N TYR A 72 -2.27 -2.65 -7.76
CA TYR A 72 -2.63 -3.89 -7.08
C TYR A 72 -3.10 -4.98 -8.07
N GLU A 73 -3.96 -4.64 -9.03
CA GLU A 73 -4.47 -5.58 -10.04
C GLU A 73 -3.40 -6.07 -11.03
N GLN A 74 -2.47 -5.20 -11.44
CA GLN A 74 -1.33 -5.58 -12.30
C GLN A 74 -0.39 -6.55 -11.59
N GLN A 75 -0.13 -6.32 -10.30
CA GLN A 75 0.67 -7.24 -9.49
C GLN A 75 -0.03 -8.59 -9.31
N LYS A 76 -1.36 -8.59 -9.16
CA LYS A 76 -2.15 -9.83 -9.08
C LYS A 76 -2.16 -10.65 -10.38
N ARG A 77 -2.07 -10.00 -11.55
CA ARG A 77 -2.18 -10.62 -12.89
C ARG A 77 -0.85 -11.08 -13.49
N SER A 78 0.29 -10.77 -12.88
CA SER A 78 1.61 -11.14 -13.42
C SER A 78 1.99 -12.61 -13.13
N HIS A 79 1.04 -13.41 -12.64
CA HIS A 79 1.17 -14.77 -12.10
C HIS A 79 -0.10 -15.58 -12.37
#